data_AF-K2FLS7-F1
#
_entry.id   AF-K2FLS7-F1
#
_cell.length_a   1.000
_cell.length_b   1.000
_cell.length_c   1.000
_cell.angle_alpha   90.00
_cell.angle_beta   90.00
_cell.angle_gamma   90.00
#
_symmetry.space_group_name_H-M   'P 1'
#
loop_
_entity.id
_entity.type
_entity.pdbx_description
1 polymer ?
#
loop_
_entity_poly.entity_id
_entity_poly.type
_entity_poly.pdbx_seq_one_letter_code
_entity_poly.pdbx_strand_id
1 'polypeptide(L)'
;MPAELLKALLDARFFQSGMQTLRQLEFALFDLSIHRANPALNAAQVQATLNEIREKYAVLPTTDYNRFQHSFSHIFAGGYAAGYYSYKWAEVLASDAFDRFEDEGIFNTTTGKQFRENILAVGGKDTALDAFINFRGREPKIDALLRHQGWTNPSKNA
;
A
#
# COMPACT_ATOMS: atom_id res chain seq x y z
N MET A 1 -11.93 26.66 -0.91
CA MET A 1 -12.78 25.82 -1.78
C MET A 1 -14.21 25.89 -1.26
N PRO A 2 -15.25 25.94 -2.12
CA PRO A 2 -16.64 25.82 -1.69
C PRO A 2 -16.90 24.53 -0.91
N ALA A 3 -17.77 24.58 0.11
CA ALA A 3 -18.06 23.42 0.97
C ALA A 3 -18.59 22.22 0.19
N GLU A 4 -19.48 22.45 -0.78
CA GLU A 4 -20.02 21.40 -1.65
C GLU A 4 -18.94 20.71 -2.50
N LEU A 5 -17.97 21.46 -3.01
CA LEU A 5 -16.85 20.88 -3.77
C LEU A 5 -15.90 20.10 -2.87
N LEU A 6 -15.67 20.57 -1.63
CA LEU A 6 -14.89 19.83 -0.65
C LEU A 6 -15.56 18.51 -0.30
N LYS A 7 -16.88 18.53 -0.06
CA LYS A 7 -17.65 17.31 0.21
C LYS A 7 -17.59 16.34 -0.97
N ALA A 8 -17.83 16.81 -2.19
CA ALA A 8 -17.75 15.98 -3.39
C ALA A 8 -16.36 15.35 -3.57
N LEU A 9 -15.29 16.10 -3.28
CA LEU A 9 -13.92 15.59 -3.33
C LEU A 9 -13.69 14.50 -2.28
N LEU A 10 -14.15 14.70 -1.05
CA LEU A 10 -14.02 13.72 0.03
C LEU A 10 -14.83 12.45 -0.24
N ASP A 11 -16.05 12.59 -0.78
CA ASP A 11 -16.91 11.46 -1.15
C ASP A 11 -16.30 10.64 -2.31
N ALA A 12 -15.64 11.31 -3.26
CA ALA A 12 -15.00 10.68 -4.41
C ALA A 12 -13.72 9.90 -4.07
N ARG A 13 -13.16 10.05 -2.85
CA ARG A 13 -11.86 9.46 -2.49
C ARG A 13 -11.80 7.93 -2.58
N PHE A 14 -12.96 7.27 -2.48
CA PHE A 14 -13.06 5.81 -2.56
C PHE A 14 -13.30 5.28 -3.98
N PHE A 15 -13.47 6.18 -4.96
CA PHE A 15 -13.76 5.79 -6.34
C PHE A 15 -12.66 4.87 -6.88
N GLN A 16 -13.05 3.65 -7.25
CA GLN A 16 -12.16 2.61 -7.78
C GLN A 16 -11.05 2.11 -6.83
N SER A 17 -11.16 2.33 -5.51
CA SER A 17 -10.16 1.88 -4.53
C SER A 17 -9.83 0.38 -4.63
N GLY A 18 -10.85 -0.46 -4.90
CA GLY A 18 -10.71 -1.89 -5.17
C GLY A 18 -9.82 -2.19 -6.39
N MET A 19 -10.09 -1.56 -7.53
CA MET A 19 -9.30 -1.77 -8.76
C MET A 19 -7.87 -1.26 -8.60
N GLN A 20 -7.69 -0.11 -7.97
CA GLN A 20 -6.36 0.45 -7.70
C GLN A 20 -5.55 -0.47 -6.77
N THR A 21 -6.18 -1.04 -5.73
CA THR A 21 -5.50 -1.99 -4.85
C THR A 21 -5.18 -3.30 -5.54
N LEU A 22 -6.11 -3.90 -6.30
CA LEU A 22 -5.82 -5.12 -7.05
C LEU A 22 -4.66 -4.94 -8.03
N ARG A 23 -4.53 -3.76 -8.64
CA ARG A 23 -3.38 -3.44 -9.50
C ARG A 23 -2.05 -3.42 -8.73
N GLN A 24 -2.02 -2.89 -7.50
CA GLN A 24 -0.82 -2.96 -6.65
C GLN A 24 -0.50 -4.40 -6.23
N LEU A 25 -1.53 -5.21 -5.96
CA LEU A 25 -1.36 -6.63 -5.65
C LEU A 25 -0.86 -7.43 -6.85
N GLU A 26 -1.35 -7.17 -8.07
CA GLU A 26 -0.83 -7.75 -9.32
C GLU A 26 0.68 -7.52 -9.43
N PHE A 27 1.14 -6.29 -9.19
CA PHE A 27 2.56 -5.94 -9.28
C PHE A 27 3.41 -6.62 -8.22
N ALA A 28 2.93 -6.67 -6.97
CA ALA A 28 3.62 -7.34 -5.87
C ALA A 28 3.70 -8.86 -6.07
N LEU A 29 2.61 -9.48 -6.54
CA LEU A 29 2.57 -10.91 -6.86
C LEU A 29 3.47 -11.23 -8.04
N PHE A 30 3.50 -10.38 -9.07
CA PHE A 30 4.37 -10.56 -10.22
C PHE A 30 5.84 -10.52 -9.79
N ASP A 31 6.24 -9.48 -9.05
CA ASP A 31 7.57 -9.32 -8.51
C ASP A 31 8.01 -10.53 -7.67
N LEU A 32 7.23 -10.93 -6.67
CA LEU A 32 7.56 -12.06 -5.81
C LEU A 32 7.61 -13.38 -6.59
N SER A 33 6.69 -13.59 -7.53
CA SER A 33 6.64 -14.83 -8.33
C SER A 33 7.89 -15.04 -9.17
N ILE A 34 8.33 -14.01 -9.89
CA ILE A 34 9.50 -14.13 -10.78
C ILE A 34 10.81 -14.22 -10.00
N HIS A 35 10.94 -13.53 -8.87
CA HIS A 35 12.16 -13.55 -8.05
C HIS A 35 12.27 -14.79 -7.14
N ARG A 36 11.17 -15.50 -6.89
CA ARG A 36 11.16 -16.78 -6.18
C ARG A 36 11.61 -17.96 -7.06
N ALA A 37 11.46 -17.85 -8.38
CA ALA A 37 11.73 -18.95 -9.29
C ALA A 37 13.22 -19.34 -9.34
N ASN A 38 13.50 -20.64 -9.21
CA ASN A 38 14.84 -21.20 -9.34
C ASN A 38 14.77 -22.55 -10.10
N PRO A 39 15.36 -22.69 -11.30
CA PRO A 39 16.15 -21.68 -12.01
C PRO A 39 15.34 -20.45 -12.44
N ALA A 40 16.03 -19.36 -12.74
CA ALA A 40 15.41 -18.13 -13.20
C ALA A 40 14.59 -18.34 -14.48
N LEU A 41 13.47 -17.64 -14.59
CA LEU A 41 12.55 -17.74 -15.72
C LEU A 41 13.14 -17.10 -16.98
N ASN A 42 12.84 -17.67 -18.14
CA ASN A 42 13.05 -17.01 -19.42
C ASN A 42 11.93 -15.99 -19.72
N ALA A 43 12.09 -15.18 -20.78
CA ALA A 43 11.15 -14.12 -21.11
C ALA A 43 9.71 -14.61 -21.37
N ALA A 44 9.53 -15.78 -22.01
CA ALA A 44 8.20 -16.34 -22.27
C ALA A 44 7.52 -16.78 -20.97
N GLN A 45 8.28 -17.38 -20.05
CA GLN A 45 7.79 -17.77 -18.73
C GLN A 45 7.42 -16.55 -17.88
N VAL A 46 8.21 -15.47 -17.92
CA VAL A 46 7.87 -14.21 -17.22
C VAL A 46 6.54 -13.64 -17.72
N GLN A 47 6.30 -13.62 -19.03
CA GLN A 47 5.02 -13.18 -19.60
C GLN A 47 3.87 -14.11 -19.19
N ALA A 48 4.09 -15.43 -19.20
CA ALA A 48 3.09 -16.40 -18.77
C ALA A 48 2.70 -16.20 -17.30
N THR A 49 3.68 -16.01 -16.40
CA THR A 49 3.44 -15.70 -14.98
C THR A 49 2.61 -14.42 -14.81
N LEU A 50 2.91 -13.35 -15.56
CA LEU A 50 2.11 -12.12 -15.50
C LEU A 50 0.67 -12.35 -15.98
N ASN A 51 0.49 -13.15 -17.04
CA ASN A 51 -0.83 -13.47 -17.57
C ASN A 51 -1.67 -14.28 -16.56
N GLU A 52 -1.09 -15.29 -15.92
CA GLU A 52 -1.76 -16.10 -14.89
C GLU A 52 -2.20 -15.26 -13.67
N ILE A 53 -1.40 -14.29 -13.28
CA ILE A 53 -1.75 -13.36 -12.18
C ILE A 53 -2.91 -12.46 -12.64
N ARG A 54 -2.83 -11.90 -13.85
CA ARG A 54 -3.91 -11.04 -14.38
C ARG A 54 -5.22 -11.77 -14.53
N GLU A 55 -5.20 -13.01 -15.00
CA GLU A 55 -6.40 -13.85 -15.11
C GLU A 55 -7.11 -14.02 -13.76
N LYS A 56 -6.34 -14.10 -12.67
CA LYS A 56 -6.89 -14.31 -11.32
C LYS A 56 -7.31 -13.01 -10.61
N TYR A 57 -6.60 -11.91 -10.85
CA TYR A 57 -6.70 -10.71 -10.00
C TYR A 57 -7.06 -9.42 -10.75
N ALA A 58 -6.86 -9.35 -12.07
CA ALA A 58 -7.20 -8.16 -12.83
C ALA A 58 -8.71 -8.10 -13.10
N VAL A 59 -9.34 -6.98 -12.75
CA VAL A 59 -10.78 -6.77 -12.99
C VAL A 59 -11.07 -6.56 -14.48
N LEU A 60 -10.12 -5.96 -15.20
CA LEU A 60 -10.23 -5.70 -16.64
C LEU A 60 -9.08 -6.39 -17.38
N PRO A 61 -9.37 -7.04 -18.52
CA PRO A 61 -8.34 -7.67 -19.31
C PRO A 61 -7.38 -6.63 -19.88
N THR A 62 -6.11 -7.01 -19.99
CA THR A 62 -5.09 -6.19 -20.63
C THR A 62 -4.93 -6.63 -22.09
N THR A 63 -4.62 -5.70 -22.99
CA THR A 63 -4.37 -6.01 -24.41
C THR A 63 -3.12 -6.88 -24.61
N ASP A 64 -3.14 -7.82 -25.55
CA ASP A 64 -2.05 -8.78 -25.80
C ASP A 64 -0.69 -8.16 -26.14
N TYR A 65 -0.68 -6.94 -26.67
CA TYR A 65 0.53 -6.19 -26.98
C TYR A 65 1.10 -5.41 -25.77
N ASN A 66 0.47 -5.48 -24.60
CA ASN A 66 0.99 -4.84 -23.40
C ASN A 66 2.32 -5.47 -22.98
N ARG A 67 3.30 -4.61 -22.66
CA ARG A 67 4.65 -5.02 -22.22
C ARG A 67 5.03 -4.33 -20.91
N PHE A 68 4.07 -4.23 -19.98
CA PHE A 68 4.26 -3.58 -18.69
C PHE A 68 5.59 -3.98 -18.00
N GLN A 69 5.88 -5.27 -17.97
CA GLN A 69 7.05 -5.83 -17.31
C GLN A 69 8.38 -5.33 -17.89
N HIS A 70 8.43 -4.91 -19.16
CA HIS A 70 9.65 -4.34 -19.77
C HIS A 70 9.93 -2.90 -19.28
N SER A 71 8.92 -2.25 -18.71
CA SER A 71 9.00 -0.88 -18.18
C SER A 71 8.91 -0.84 -16.66
N PHE A 72 8.94 -1.98 -15.98
CA PHE A 72 8.74 -2.03 -14.53
C PHE A 72 10.04 -1.73 -13.76
N SER A 73 10.50 -0.48 -13.86
CA SER A 73 11.81 -0.05 -13.34
C SER A 73 11.97 -0.26 -11.84
N HIS A 74 10.90 -0.29 -11.04
CA HIS A 74 10.98 -0.52 -9.60
C HIS A 74 11.78 -1.79 -9.26
N ILE A 75 11.52 -2.88 -9.99
CA ILE A 75 12.08 -4.21 -9.69
C ILE A 75 13.25 -4.59 -10.58
N PHE A 76 13.42 -3.94 -11.74
CA PHE A 76 14.50 -4.25 -12.70
C PHE A 76 15.64 -3.22 -12.72
N ALA A 77 15.38 -1.99 -12.30
CA ALA A 77 16.35 -0.88 -12.31
C ALA A 77 16.29 -0.04 -11.03
N GLY A 78 15.66 -0.57 -9.99
CA GLY A 78 15.43 0.10 -8.71
C GLY A 78 15.68 -0.85 -7.54
N GLY A 79 15.42 -0.37 -6.33
CA GLY A 79 15.67 -1.11 -5.10
C GLY A 79 14.54 -2.05 -4.63
N TYR A 80 13.56 -2.35 -5.50
CA TYR A 80 12.33 -3.05 -5.10
C TYR A 80 12.22 -4.49 -5.63
N ALA A 81 13.31 -5.08 -6.15
CA ALA A 81 13.33 -6.49 -6.54
C ALA A 81 12.97 -7.38 -5.34
N ALA A 82 11.97 -8.26 -5.50
CA ALA A 82 11.37 -9.04 -4.42
C ALA A 82 10.86 -8.19 -3.23
N GLY A 83 10.49 -6.94 -3.50
CA GLY A 83 10.19 -5.92 -2.50
C GLY A 83 9.05 -4.99 -2.88
N TYR A 84 8.40 -5.14 -4.05
CA TYR A 84 7.32 -4.25 -4.46
C TYR A 84 6.10 -4.31 -3.52
N TYR A 85 5.90 -5.44 -2.83
CA TYR A 85 4.87 -5.58 -1.78
C TYR A 85 5.03 -4.56 -0.63
N SER A 86 6.23 -3.99 -0.46
CA SER A 86 6.53 -3.00 0.58
C SER A 86 5.62 -1.78 0.55
N TYR A 87 5.08 -1.38 -0.61
CA TYR A 87 4.10 -0.29 -0.69
C TYR A 87 2.84 -0.60 0.11
N LYS A 88 2.21 -1.76 -0.13
CA LYS A 88 1.00 -2.16 0.61
C LYS A 88 1.29 -2.51 2.06
N TRP A 89 2.46 -3.09 2.33
CA TRP A 89 2.91 -3.33 3.70
C TRP A 89 3.05 -2.01 4.49
N ALA A 90 3.70 -1.01 3.91
CA ALA A 90 3.87 0.30 4.53
C ALA A 90 2.55 1.07 4.62
N GLU A 91 1.61 0.87 3.69
CA GLU A 91 0.29 1.51 3.72
C GLU A 91 -0.55 1.07 4.94
N VAL A 92 -0.40 -0.20 5.39
CA VAL A 92 -1.00 -0.67 6.65
C VAL A 92 -0.46 0.14 7.83
N LEU A 93 0.87 0.27 7.93
CA LEU A 93 1.53 1.04 8.98
C LEU A 93 1.09 2.51 8.95
N ALA A 94 1.10 3.12 7.76
CA ALA A 94 0.74 4.53 7.60
C ALA A 94 -0.73 4.80 7.99
N SER A 95 -1.66 3.95 7.55
CA SER A 95 -3.09 4.09 7.85
C SER A 95 -3.36 3.93 9.35
N ASP A 96 -2.74 2.94 9.99
CA ASP A 96 -2.91 2.69 11.43
C ASP A 96 -2.19 3.72 12.32
N ALA A 97 -1.07 4.27 11.85
CA ALA A 97 -0.45 5.43 12.49
C ALA A 97 -1.36 6.67 12.40
N PHE A 98 -2.00 6.90 11.25
CA PHE A 98 -2.92 8.03 11.07
C PHE A 98 -4.23 7.85 11.85
N ASP A 99 -4.73 6.62 12.01
CA ASP A 99 -5.91 6.31 12.86
C ASP A 99 -5.74 6.82 14.30
N ARG A 100 -4.51 6.86 14.82
CA ARG A 100 -4.23 7.50 16.12
C ARG A 100 -4.51 9.00 16.12
N PHE A 101 -4.18 9.71 15.04
CA PHE A 101 -4.52 11.13 14.89
C PHE A 101 -6.03 11.34 14.70
N GLU A 102 -6.72 10.42 14.02
CA GLU A 102 -8.19 10.46 13.92
C GLU A 102 -8.84 10.34 15.31
N ASP A 103 -8.26 9.53 16.21
CA ASP A 103 -8.75 9.32 17.58
C ASP A 103 -8.41 10.46 18.55
N GLU A 104 -7.17 10.94 18.52
CA GLU A 104 -6.64 11.90 19.50
C GLU A 104 -6.75 13.36 19.04
N GLY A 105 -7.20 13.58 17.80
CA GLY A 105 -7.33 14.87 17.14
C GLY A 105 -6.27 15.07 16.05
N ILE A 106 -6.72 15.39 14.83
CA ILE A 106 -5.87 15.47 13.62
C ILE A 106 -4.68 16.41 13.80
N PHE A 107 -4.85 17.49 14.56
CA PHE A 107 -3.82 18.50 14.83
C PHE A 107 -3.26 18.42 16.26
N ASN A 108 -3.38 17.27 16.93
CA ASN A 108 -2.84 17.07 18.27
C ASN A 108 -1.31 17.15 18.25
N THR A 109 -0.77 18.18 18.89
CA THR A 109 0.68 18.45 18.91
C THR A 109 1.46 17.43 19.72
N THR A 110 0.84 16.81 20.73
CA THR A 110 1.44 15.73 21.52
C THR A 110 1.63 14.48 20.66
N THR A 111 0.59 14.05 19.93
CA THR A 111 0.66 12.91 19.00
C THR A 111 1.67 13.18 17.89
N GLY A 112 1.70 14.41 17.35
CA GLY A 112 2.70 14.83 16.36
C GLY A 112 4.15 14.77 16.86
N LYS A 113 4.40 15.22 18.10
CA LYS A 113 5.72 15.13 18.73
C LYS A 113 6.16 13.67 18.90
N GLN A 114 5.26 12.81 19.35
CA GLN A 114 5.53 11.38 19.51
C GLN A 114 5.75 10.68 18.17
N PHE A 115 5.04 11.05 17.10
CA PHE A 115 5.28 10.53 15.76
C PHE A 115 6.71 10.89 15.28
N ARG A 116 7.12 12.15 15.50
CA ARG A 116 8.49 12.57 15.19
C ARG A 116 9.53 11.76 15.99
N GLU A 117 9.34 11.63 17.29
CA GLU A 117 10.30 10.97 18.19
C GLU A 117 10.44 9.48 17.90
N ASN A 118 9.34 8.78 17.66
CA ASN A 118 9.32 7.32 17.56
C ASN A 118 9.41 6.78 16.13
N ILE A 119 8.97 7.54 15.11
CA ILE A 119 8.97 7.08 13.71
C ILE A 119 10.04 7.82 12.89
N LEU A 120 10.04 9.15 12.89
CA LEU A 120 10.87 9.93 11.96
C LEU A 120 12.32 10.08 12.43
N ALA A 121 12.56 10.17 13.74
CA ALA A 121 13.88 10.46 14.31
C ALA A 121 14.76 9.23 14.54
N VAL A 122 14.17 8.02 14.59
CA VAL A 122 14.90 6.79 14.94
C VAL A 122 15.71 6.22 13.77
N GLY A 123 15.33 6.52 12.52
CA GLY A 123 16.00 5.99 11.34
C GLY A 123 16.12 4.46 11.40
N GLY A 124 17.29 3.93 11.05
CA GLY A 124 17.59 2.49 11.13
C GLY A 124 18.08 1.99 12.50
N LYS A 125 18.01 2.83 13.56
CA LYS A 125 18.43 2.44 14.91
C LYS A 125 17.48 1.41 15.52
N ASP A 126 16.19 1.62 15.33
CA ASP A 126 15.13 0.74 15.80
C ASP A 126 14.55 -0.02 14.60
N THR A 127 14.00 -1.23 14.83
CA THR A 127 13.28 -1.91 13.75
C THR A 127 11.99 -1.15 13.43
N ALA A 128 11.48 -1.29 12.20
CA ALA A 128 10.24 -0.63 11.81
C ALA A 128 9.04 -1.05 12.70
N LEU A 129 9.04 -2.29 13.19
CA LEU A 129 8.00 -2.79 14.10
C LEU A 129 8.14 -2.16 15.49
N ASP A 130 9.34 -2.11 16.06
CA ASP A 130 9.57 -1.50 17.37
C ASP A 130 9.24 -0.01 17.36
N ALA A 131 9.70 0.71 16.33
CA ALA A 131 9.36 2.12 16.10
C ALA A 131 7.84 2.33 16.07
N PHE A 132 7.13 1.46 15.33
CA PHE A 132 5.67 1.50 15.25
C PHE A 132 5.01 1.21 16.60
N ILE A 133 5.43 0.16 17.32
CA ILE A 133 4.87 -0.19 18.64
C ILE A 133 5.11 0.95 19.64
N ASN A 134 6.30 1.55 19.65
CA ASN A 134 6.62 2.69 20.51
C ASN A 134 5.69 3.89 20.24
N PHE A 135 5.32 4.13 18.98
CA PHE A 135 4.38 5.17 18.62
C PHE A 135 2.91 4.79 18.88
N ARG A 136 2.48 3.59 18.51
CA ARG A 136 1.08 3.16 18.48
C ARG A 136 0.61 2.52 19.79
N GLY A 137 1.54 2.03 20.60
CA GLY A 137 1.30 1.26 21.82
C GLY A 137 0.91 -0.21 21.59
N ARG A 138 0.91 -0.67 20.33
CA ARG A 138 0.52 -2.02 19.90
C ARG A 138 1.06 -2.34 18.51
N GLU A 139 1.00 -3.61 18.12
CA GLU A 139 1.31 -4.02 16.76
C GLU A 139 0.32 -3.44 15.72
N PRO A 140 0.76 -3.33 14.44
CA PRO A 140 -0.08 -2.83 13.35
C PRO A 140 -1.32 -3.67 13.10
N LYS A 141 -2.41 -3.01 12.73
CA LYS A 141 -3.67 -3.62 12.33
C LYS A 141 -4.14 -3.08 10.98
N ILE A 142 -4.82 -3.92 10.21
CA ILE A 142 -5.27 -3.57 8.84
C ILE A 142 -6.55 -2.72 8.83
N ASP A 143 -7.30 -2.68 9.93
CA ASP A 143 -8.64 -2.10 10.03
C ASP A 143 -8.71 -0.65 9.52
N ALA A 144 -7.71 0.17 9.87
CA ALA A 144 -7.61 1.56 9.43
C ALA A 144 -7.46 1.65 7.90
N LEU A 145 -6.60 0.81 7.31
CA LEU A 145 -6.41 0.76 5.86
C LEU A 145 -7.73 0.39 5.16
N LEU A 146 -8.44 -0.64 5.63
CA LEU A 146 -9.71 -1.04 5.02
C LEU A 146 -10.76 0.07 5.06
N ARG A 147 -10.82 0.81 6.18
CA ARG A 147 -11.70 1.97 6.35
C ARG A 147 -11.30 3.14 5.45
N HIS A 148 -10.01 3.45 5.36
CA HIS A 148 -9.46 4.49 4.47
C HIS A 148 -9.62 4.14 2.98
N GLN A 149 -9.79 2.86 2.64
CA GLN A 149 -10.13 2.39 1.29
C GLN A 149 -11.65 2.30 1.03
N GLY A 150 -12.49 2.53 2.05
CA GLY A 150 -13.95 2.50 1.96
C GLY A 150 -14.54 1.09 1.94
N TRP A 151 -13.82 0.09 2.47
CA TRP A 151 -14.22 -1.33 2.42
C TRP A 151 -14.88 -1.83 3.70
N THR A 152 -14.92 -1.01 4.74
CA THR A 152 -15.63 -1.27 5.99
C THR A 152 -16.55 -0.10 6.30
N ASN A 153 -17.62 -0.37 7.05
CA ASN A 153 -18.53 0.70 7.47
C ASN A 153 -17.76 1.73 8.31
N PRO A 154 -18.00 3.03 8.09
CA PRO A 154 -17.28 4.09 8.79
C PRO A 154 -17.78 4.18 10.24
N SER A 155 -17.14 3.45 11.15
CA SER A 155 -17.24 3.76 12.58
C SER A 155 -15.97 4.47 13.02
N LYS A 156 -15.97 5.79 12.82
CA LYS A 156 -15.30 6.83 13.62
C LYS A 156 -15.52 8.14 12.89
N ASN A 157 -16.60 8.83 13.30
CA ASN A 157 -16.94 10.21 12.98
C ASN A 157 -16.84 10.59 11.49
N ALA A 158 -17.86 10.23 10.72
CA ALA A 158 -18.15 10.89 9.44
C ALA A 158 -18.68 12.31 9.67
#